data_AF-A0A850H3E3-F1
#
_entry.id   AF-A0A850H3E3-F1
#
_cell.length_a   1.000
_cell.length_b   1.000
_cell.length_c   1.000
_cell.angle_alpha   90.00
_cell.angle_beta   90.00
_cell.angle_gamma   90.00
#
_symmetry.space_group_name_H-M   'P 1'
#
loop_
_entity.id
_entity.type
_entity.pdbx_description
1 polymer ?
#
loop_
_entity_poly.entity_id
_entity_poly.type
_entity_poly.pdbx_seq_one_letter_code
_entity_poly.pdbx_strand_id
1 'polypeptide(L)'
;MQRVESDTDIQVAVVDETYFSDEEDWEERREKFRLDLENEFGFQFEDADVGPSASLPAFVTFIAENWEWIGPSALAIFFGGKRVEDSWNWWVTKAKMLRRLGKKKQIKLNRNGAAIIAVEAVMHELSATPSGLKLLRYGIAHMSEADDLKSFDVENEKEGPTDTLYLGFINHVFEIEADGNVFRVRVDGAEVEVSRVD
;
A
#
# COMPACT_ATOMS: atom_id res chain seq x y z
N MET A 1 16.54 -12.23 -9.17
CA MET A 1 15.63 -11.95 -10.31
C MET A 1 14.37 -11.42 -9.68
N GLN A 2 14.06 -10.13 -9.84
CA GLN A 2 12.91 -9.51 -9.18
C GLN A 2 11.62 -10.07 -9.80
N ARG A 3 10.69 -10.54 -8.96
CA ARG A 3 9.41 -11.07 -9.43
C ARG A 3 8.62 -9.96 -10.15
N VAL A 4 8.06 -10.29 -11.32
CA VAL A 4 7.15 -9.40 -12.05
C VAL A 4 5.81 -9.37 -11.33
N GLU A 5 5.40 -8.18 -10.90
CA GLU A 5 4.14 -7.93 -10.21
C GLU A 5 2.93 -8.25 -11.12
N SER A 6 1.98 -9.05 -10.62
CA SER A 6 0.65 -9.19 -11.23
C SER A 6 -0.22 -7.97 -10.89
N ASP A 7 -1.15 -7.58 -11.77
CA ASP A 7 -2.10 -6.48 -11.54
C ASP A 7 -2.93 -6.60 -10.25
N THR A 8 -2.96 -7.79 -9.64
CA THR A 8 -3.71 -8.12 -8.42
C THR A 8 -2.83 -8.48 -7.22
N ASP A 9 -1.51 -8.51 -7.39
CA ASP A 9 -0.59 -8.78 -6.29
C ASP A 9 -0.63 -7.64 -5.27
N ILE A 10 -0.59 -7.99 -3.98
CA ILE A 10 -0.40 -7.02 -2.90
C ILE A 10 1.05 -7.13 -2.46
N GLN A 11 1.85 -6.13 -2.83
CA GLN A 11 3.25 -6.07 -2.51
C GLN A 11 3.46 -5.24 -1.23
N VAL A 12 4.31 -5.75 -0.35
CA VAL A 12 4.79 -5.03 0.84
C VAL A 12 6.30 -5.08 0.81
N ALA A 13 6.93 -3.91 0.83
CA ALA A 13 8.35 -3.77 1.06
C ALA A 13 8.57 -3.25 2.48
N VAL A 14 9.41 -3.91 3.27
CA VAL A 14 9.83 -3.46 4.59
C VAL A 14 11.22 -2.86 4.44
N VAL A 15 11.39 -1.58 4.76
CA VAL A 15 12.70 -0.91 4.66
C VAL A 15 13.69 -1.59 5.61
N ASP A 16 14.90 -1.84 5.11
CA ASP A 16 15.98 -2.44 5.89
C ASP A 16 16.55 -1.42 6.88
N GLU A 17 16.03 -1.45 8.10
CA GLU A 17 16.47 -0.58 9.21
C GLU A 17 17.92 -0.83 9.62
N THR A 18 18.51 -1.96 9.22
CA THR A 18 19.92 -2.28 9.52
C THR A 18 20.89 -1.57 8.58
N TYR A 19 20.43 -1.11 7.41
CA TYR A 19 21.28 -0.49 6.41
C TYR A 19 21.94 0.82 6.87
N PHE A 20 21.31 1.54 7.80
CA PHE A 20 21.85 2.79 8.35
C PHE A 20 22.72 2.59 9.59
N SER A 21 23.04 1.35 9.98
CA SER A 21 23.96 1.09 11.11
C SER A 21 25.40 0.95 10.62
N ASP A 22 26.32 1.76 11.16
CA ASP A 22 27.76 1.75 10.86
C ASP A 22 28.51 0.55 11.50
N GLU A 23 27.90 -0.63 11.57
CA GLU A 23 28.44 -1.78 12.31
C GLU A 23 29.08 -2.84 11.40
N GLU A 24 30.21 -3.43 11.85
CA GLU A 24 30.95 -4.49 11.13
C GLU A 24 30.12 -5.77 10.89
N ASP A 25 29.06 -5.99 11.69
CA ASP A 25 28.20 -7.20 11.65
C ASP A 25 26.91 -6.99 10.83
N TRP A 26 26.89 -6.02 9.91
CA TRP A 26 25.69 -5.64 9.16
C TRP A 26 25.00 -6.82 8.45
N GLU A 27 25.76 -7.69 7.76
CA GLU A 27 25.20 -8.83 7.01
C GLU A 27 24.45 -9.82 7.92
N GLU A 28 25.00 -10.13 9.09
CA GLU A 28 24.35 -11.04 10.05
C GLU A 28 23.08 -10.42 10.65
N ARG A 29 23.13 -9.12 10.98
CA ARG A 29 21.96 -8.39 11.50
C ARG A 29 20.85 -8.28 10.47
N ARG A 30 21.22 -8.03 9.20
CA ARG A 30 20.33 -7.95 8.06
C ARG A 30 19.61 -9.28 7.83
N GLU A 31 20.33 -10.39 7.83
CA GLU A 31 19.74 -11.73 7.66
C GLU A 31 18.84 -12.09 8.85
N LYS A 32 19.28 -11.79 10.08
CA LYS A 32 18.44 -11.98 11.27
C LYS A 32 17.15 -11.16 11.18
N PHE A 33 17.24 -9.91 10.73
CA PHE A 33 16.07 -9.05 10.56
C PHE A 33 15.08 -9.65 9.54
N ARG A 34 15.58 -10.12 8.39
CA ARG A 34 14.76 -10.82 7.38
C ARG A 34 14.07 -12.03 7.99
N LEU A 35 14.82 -12.91 8.68
CA LEU A 35 14.27 -14.10 9.33
C LEU A 35 13.24 -13.76 10.42
N ASP A 36 13.45 -12.69 11.19
CA ASP A 36 12.48 -12.23 12.19
C ASP A 36 11.17 -11.77 11.54
N LEU A 37 11.23 -11.10 10.37
CA LEU A 37 10.04 -10.77 9.57
C LEU A 37 9.32 -12.03 9.07
N GLU A 38 10.06 -13.01 8.53
CA GLU A 38 9.48 -14.26 8.05
C GLU A 38 8.79 -15.03 9.18
N ASN A 39 9.41 -15.08 10.37
CA ASN A 39 8.86 -15.74 11.54
C ASN A 39 7.64 -15.01 12.12
N GLU A 40 7.64 -13.67 12.17
CA GLU A 40 6.54 -12.88 12.72
C GLU A 40 5.29 -12.92 11.82
N PHE A 41 5.48 -12.92 10.50
CA PHE A 41 4.38 -12.76 9.55
C PHE A 41 4.05 -14.00 8.73
N GLY A 42 4.92 -15.02 8.72
CA GLY A 42 4.69 -16.28 8.02
C GLY A 42 4.81 -16.17 6.50
N PHE A 43 5.45 -15.12 5.98
CA PHE A 43 5.71 -14.91 4.56
C PHE A 43 7.20 -14.97 4.28
N GLN A 44 7.58 -15.43 3.09
CA GLN A 44 8.96 -15.31 2.64
C GLN A 44 9.25 -13.90 2.13
N PHE A 45 10.44 -13.41 2.43
CA PHE A 45 10.90 -12.09 2.02
C PHE A 45 12.13 -12.20 1.11
N GLU A 46 12.11 -11.44 0.02
CA GLU A 46 13.20 -11.33 -0.95
C GLU A 46 13.88 -9.96 -0.84
N ASP A 47 15.15 -9.89 -1.21
CA ASP A 47 15.87 -8.62 -1.30
C ASP A 47 15.33 -7.73 -2.42
N ALA A 48 15.11 -6.46 -2.12
CA ALA A 48 14.72 -5.44 -3.08
C ALA A 48 15.40 -4.11 -2.76
N ASP A 49 15.42 -3.24 -3.75
CA ASP A 49 15.70 -1.81 -3.57
C ASP A 49 14.43 -1.05 -3.95
N VAL A 50 13.99 -0.16 -3.06
CA VAL A 50 12.79 0.68 -3.27
C VAL A 50 13.15 2.15 -3.51
N GLY A 51 14.41 2.44 -3.81
CA GLY A 51 14.90 3.79 -4.05
C GLY A 51 15.88 3.92 -5.23
N PRO A 52 15.48 4.52 -6.36
CA PRO A 52 16.29 4.50 -7.58
C PRO A 52 17.55 5.38 -7.49
N SER A 53 17.55 6.38 -6.60
CA SER A 53 18.61 7.39 -6.52
C SER A 53 19.43 7.38 -5.24
N ALA A 54 18.86 6.92 -4.12
CA ALA A 54 19.55 6.84 -2.84
C ALA A 54 19.97 5.41 -2.46
N SER A 55 19.49 4.40 -3.21
CA SER A 55 19.43 3.00 -2.79
C SER A 55 18.78 2.87 -1.42
N LEU A 56 17.54 2.42 -1.40
CA LEU A 56 16.82 2.16 -0.16
C LEU A 56 16.58 0.66 -0.07
N PRO A 57 17.51 -0.10 0.53
CA PRO A 57 17.36 -1.54 0.67
C PRO A 57 16.10 -1.88 1.45
N ALA A 58 15.43 -2.92 0.99
CA ALA A 58 14.19 -3.40 1.58
C ALA A 58 14.07 -4.91 1.42
N PHE A 59 13.17 -5.47 2.21
CA PHE A 59 12.71 -6.83 2.11
C PHE A 59 11.30 -6.82 1.55
N VAL A 60 11.10 -7.42 0.38
CA VAL A 60 9.81 -7.45 -0.30
C VAL A 60 9.13 -8.80 -0.15
N THR A 61 7.82 -8.77 0.04
CA THR A 61 6.97 -9.95 -0.02
C THR A 61 5.69 -9.65 -0.80
N PHE A 62 5.05 -10.71 -1.28
CA PHE A 62 3.77 -10.64 -1.98
C PHE A 62 2.75 -11.43 -1.17
N ILE A 63 1.70 -10.75 -0.72
CA ILE A 63 0.61 -11.38 0.01
C ILE A 63 -0.28 -12.08 -1.00
N ALA A 64 0.06 -13.33 -1.33
CA ALA A 64 -0.82 -14.26 -2.01
C ALA A 64 -1.46 -15.16 -0.95
N GLU A 65 -2.78 -15.05 -0.74
CA GLU A 65 -3.48 -15.95 0.17
C GLU A 65 -4.69 -16.61 -0.49
N ASN A 66 -4.97 -17.82 -0.02
CA ASN A 66 -5.94 -18.86 -0.42
C ASN A 66 -7.43 -18.43 -0.53
N TRP A 67 -7.76 -17.14 -0.53
CA TRP A 67 -9.08 -16.65 -0.96
C TRP A 67 -9.04 -16.40 -2.46
N GLU A 68 -8.97 -17.50 -3.20
CA GLU A 68 -8.55 -17.59 -4.62
C GLU A 68 -9.24 -16.60 -5.58
N TRP A 69 -10.37 -16.00 -5.22
CA TRP A 69 -11.12 -15.11 -6.11
C TRP A 69 -11.62 -13.79 -5.52
N ILE A 70 -11.78 -13.66 -4.19
CA ILE A 70 -12.41 -12.46 -3.58
C ILE A 70 -11.50 -11.24 -3.71
N GLY A 71 -10.23 -11.37 -3.32
CA GLY A 71 -9.29 -10.25 -3.34
C GLY A 71 -9.00 -9.71 -4.74
N PRO A 72 -8.56 -10.57 -5.68
CA PRO A 72 -8.33 -10.16 -7.06
C PRO A 72 -9.56 -9.51 -7.71
N SER A 73 -10.76 -10.06 -7.47
CA SER A 73 -12.00 -9.49 -8.03
C SER A 73 -12.36 -8.14 -7.40
N ALA A 74 -12.24 -7.98 -6.08
CA ALA A 74 -12.54 -6.73 -5.40
C ALA A 74 -11.60 -5.60 -5.87
N LEU A 75 -10.30 -5.89 -6.00
CA LEU A 75 -9.32 -4.95 -6.55
C LEU A 75 -9.61 -4.62 -8.02
N ALA A 76 -9.92 -5.63 -8.85
CA ALA A 76 -10.24 -5.42 -10.26
C ALA A 76 -11.51 -4.58 -10.47
N ILE A 77 -12.54 -4.79 -9.65
CA ILE A 77 -13.77 -3.97 -9.66
C ILE A 77 -13.44 -2.53 -9.26
N PHE A 78 -12.69 -2.36 -8.15
CA PHE A 78 -12.31 -1.05 -7.62
C PHE A 78 -11.51 -0.23 -8.64
N PHE A 79 -10.41 -0.78 -9.18
CA PHE A 79 -9.58 -0.10 -10.17
C PHE A 79 -10.26 0.02 -11.54
N GLY A 80 -11.26 -0.82 -11.84
CA GLY A 80 -12.12 -0.66 -13.01
C GLY A 80 -13.11 0.51 -12.88
N GLY A 81 -13.08 1.29 -11.79
CA GLY A 81 -14.02 2.40 -11.53
C GLY A 81 -15.46 1.93 -11.29
N LYS A 82 -15.66 0.62 -11.09
CA LYS A 82 -16.98 0.03 -10.84
C LYS A 82 -17.30 0.13 -9.36
N ARG A 83 -18.59 0.14 -9.06
CA ARG A 83 -19.07 0.13 -7.68
C ARG A 83 -18.79 -1.22 -7.04
N VAL A 84 -18.03 -1.21 -5.95
CA VAL A 84 -17.87 -2.32 -5.02
C VAL A 84 -19.02 -2.22 -4.01
N GLU A 85 -19.74 -3.32 -3.80
CA GLU A 85 -20.92 -3.38 -2.92
C GLU A 85 -20.79 -4.46 -1.84
N ASP A 86 -19.72 -5.25 -1.88
CA ASP A 86 -19.49 -6.40 -1.02
C ASP A 86 -18.02 -6.54 -0.60
N SER A 87 -17.67 -7.71 -0.05
CA SER A 87 -16.29 -8.07 0.28
C SER A 87 -15.64 -7.17 1.34
N TRP A 88 -16.43 -6.40 2.09
CA TRP A 88 -15.96 -5.47 3.13
C TRP A 88 -15.09 -6.12 4.20
N ASN A 89 -15.45 -7.35 4.63
CA ASN A 89 -14.65 -8.09 5.60
C ASN A 89 -13.25 -8.41 5.07
N TRP A 90 -13.08 -8.63 3.76
CA TRP A 90 -11.78 -8.85 3.14
C TRP A 90 -10.92 -7.58 3.21
N TRP A 91 -11.47 -6.43 2.81
CA TRP A 91 -10.78 -5.12 2.89
C TRP A 91 -10.31 -4.83 4.32
N VAL A 92 -11.21 -4.95 5.30
CA VAL A 92 -10.90 -4.70 6.72
C VAL A 92 -9.85 -5.68 7.25
N THR A 93 -9.97 -6.97 6.93
CA THR A 93 -9.02 -7.99 7.39
C THR A 93 -7.62 -7.74 6.82
N LYS A 94 -7.53 -7.38 5.54
CA LYS A 94 -6.23 -7.09 4.90
C LYS A 94 -5.64 -5.77 5.37
N ALA A 95 -6.44 -4.73 5.55
CA ALA A 95 -5.98 -3.48 6.13
C ALA A 95 -5.42 -3.68 7.54
N LYS A 96 -6.08 -4.47 8.39
CA LYS A 96 -5.59 -4.81 9.74
C LYS A 96 -4.24 -5.51 9.71
N MET A 97 -4.04 -6.44 8.78
CA MET A 97 -2.77 -7.14 8.60
C MET A 97 -1.66 -6.19 8.13
N LEU A 98 -1.92 -5.34 7.13
CA LEU A 98 -0.97 -4.34 6.64
C LEU A 98 -0.61 -3.30 7.72
N ARG A 99 -1.59 -2.82 8.48
CA ARG A 99 -1.35 -1.91 9.63
C ARG A 99 -0.54 -2.58 10.73
N ARG A 100 -0.72 -3.90 10.96
CA ARG A 100 0.10 -4.65 11.93
C ARG A 100 1.57 -4.70 11.52
N LEU A 101 1.85 -4.91 10.23
CA LEU A 101 3.20 -4.82 9.66
C LEU A 101 3.80 -3.42 9.90
N GLY A 102 3.06 -2.38 9.53
CA GLY A 102 3.53 -0.99 9.65
C GLY A 102 3.63 -0.43 11.08
N LYS A 103 3.10 -1.13 12.09
CA LYS A 103 3.13 -0.62 13.49
C LYS A 103 4.55 -0.56 14.07
N LYS A 104 5.43 -1.48 13.66
CA LYS A 104 6.80 -1.60 14.18
C LYS A 104 7.85 -1.30 13.13
N LYS A 105 7.46 -1.25 11.86
CA LYS A 105 8.37 -1.27 10.71
C LYS A 105 7.95 -0.22 9.71
N GLN A 106 8.93 0.41 9.09
CA GLN A 106 8.67 1.25 7.94
C GLN A 106 8.35 0.37 6.75
N ILE A 107 7.08 0.38 6.32
CA ILE A 107 6.63 -0.36 5.14
C ILE A 107 6.34 0.58 3.98
N LYS A 108 6.54 0.09 2.78
CA LYS A 108 6.07 0.68 1.53
C LYS A 108 5.16 -0.34 0.84
N LEU A 109 4.11 0.18 0.21
CA LEU A 109 3.06 -0.64 -0.42
C LEU A 109 3.03 -0.31 -1.90
N ASN A 110 2.72 -1.30 -2.73
CA ASN A 110 2.28 -1.01 -4.09
C ASN A 110 0.87 -0.38 -4.08
N ARG A 111 0.42 0.01 -5.28
CA ARG A 111 -0.93 0.56 -5.52
C ARG A 111 -2.05 -0.27 -4.86
N ASN A 112 -1.98 -1.60 -4.96
CA ASN A 112 -3.02 -2.50 -4.44
C ASN A 112 -3.04 -2.53 -2.91
N GLY A 113 -1.87 -2.63 -2.27
CA GLY A 113 -1.74 -2.53 -0.82
C GLY A 113 -2.21 -1.18 -0.29
N ALA A 114 -1.84 -0.10 -0.98
CA ALA A 114 -2.25 1.24 -0.62
C ALA A 114 -3.77 1.44 -0.76
N ALA A 115 -4.40 0.90 -1.80
CA ALA A 115 -5.86 0.93 -1.96
C ALA A 115 -6.59 0.24 -0.81
N ILE A 116 -6.03 -0.84 -0.27
CA ILE A 116 -6.62 -1.54 0.88
C ILE A 116 -6.67 -0.63 2.11
N ILE A 117 -5.57 0.08 2.39
CA ILE A 117 -5.51 1.06 3.48
C ILE A 117 -6.45 2.23 3.20
N ALA A 118 -6.52 2.72 1.96
CA ALA A 118 -7.38 3.83 1.60
C ALA A 118 -8.87 3.53 1.77
N VAL A 119 -9.31 2.37 1.29
CA VAL A 119 -10.71 1.92 1.42
C VAL A 119 -11.10 1.75 2.89
N GLU A 120 -10.24 1.14 3.71
CA GLU A 120 -10.52 1.00 5.14
C GLU A 120 -10.56 2.36 5.85
N ALA A 121 -9.72 3.31 5.47
CA ALA A 121 -9.74 4.66 6.02
C ALA A 121 -11.06 5.41 5.68
N VAL A 122 -11.61 5.24 4.47
CA VAL A 122 -12.92 5.78 4.11
C VAL A 122 -14.04 5.16 4.95
N MET A 123 -14.01 3.84 5.19
CA MET A 123 -14.98 3.18 6.07
C MET A 123 -14.91 3.72 7.50
N HIS A 124 -13.71 3.97 7.99
CA HIS A 124 -13.50 4.56 9.31
C HIS A 124 -14.04 6.00 9.39
N GLU A 125 -13.78 6.82 8.37
CA GLU A 125 -14.30 8.20 8.28
C GLU A 125 -15.84 8.23 8.23
N LEU A 126 -16.45 7.28 7.52
CA LEU A 126 -17.91 7.11 7.50
C LEU A 126 -18.47 6.56 8.82
N SER A 127 -17.62 6.04 9.71
CA SER A 127 -18.02 5.27 10.90
C SER A 127 -18.97 4.11 10.59
N ALA A 128 -18.90 3.58 9.37
CA ALA A 128 -19.81 2.57 8.85
C ALA A 128 -19.22 1.84 7.64
N THR A 129 -19.76 0.66 7.36
CA THR A 129 -19.54 0.00 6.06
C THR A 129 -20.44 0.66 5.01
N PRO A 130 -19.89 1.19 3.91
CA PRO A 130 -20.69 1.86 2.90
C PRO A 130 -21.60 0.89 2.15
N SER A 131 -22.72 1.39 1.63
CA SER A 131 -23.60 0.61 0.73
C SER A 131 -22.93 0.36 -0.62
N GLY A 132 -22.03 1.25 -1.03
CA GLY A 132 -21.05 0.96 -2.05
C GLY A 132 -20.00 2.05 -2.17
N LEU A 133 -18.88 1.70 -2.80
CA LEU A 133 -17.80 2.63 -3.09
C LEU A 133 -17.25 2.42 -4.49
N LYS A 134 -16.69 3.46 -5.10
CA LYS A 134 -15.98 3.36 -6.38
C LYS A 134 -14.77 4.29 -6.40
N LEU A 135 -13.73 3.86 -7.10
CA LEU A 135 -12.60 4.73 -7.41
C LEU A 135 -13.02 5.75 -8.47
N LEU A 136 -12.76 7.03 -8.22
CA LEU A 136 -12.92 8.10 -9.19
C LEU A 136 -11.60 8.38 -9.92
N ARG A 137 -10.51 8.52 -9.14
CA ARG A 137 -9.16 8.83 -9.65
C ARG A 137 -8.09 8.20 -8.77
N TYR A 138 -6.96 7.91 -9.38
CA TYR A 138 -5.75 7.47 -8.71
C TYR A 138 -4.55 8.23 -9.29
N GLY A 139 -3.63 8.62 -8.42
CA GLY A 139 -2.37 9.24 -8.79
C GLY A 139 -1.29 8.97 -7.77
N ILE A 140 -0.08 9.42 -8.10
CA ILE A 140 1.10 9.31 -7.26
C ILE A 140 1.57 10.72 -6.92
N ALA A 141 1.80 11.00 -5.64
CA ALA A 141 2.46 12.22 -5.19
C ALA A 141 3.90 11.90 -4.81
N HIS A 142 4.86 12.75 -5.18
CA HIS A 142 6.22 12.62 -4.67
C HIS A 142 6.30 13.13 -3.22
N MET A 143 7.13 12.50 -2.38
CA MET A 143 7.22 12.88 -0.96
C MET A 143 7.58 14.36 -0.72
N SER A 144 8.19 15.04 -1.71
CA SER A 144 8.53 16.47 -1.66
C SER A 144 7.37 17.42 -1.97
N GLU A 145 6.21 16.93 -2.41
CA GLU A 145 5.06 17.75 -2.85
C GLU A 145 3.93 17.82 -1.81
N ALA A 146 4.25 17.55 -0.54
CA ALA A 146 3.29 17.24 0.51
C ALA A 146 2.69 18.45 1.26
N ASP A 147 2.43 19.59 0.60
CA ASP A 147 2.01 20.79 1.34
C ASP A 147 0.50 20.85 1.65
N ASP A 148 -0.39 20.26 0.83
CA ASP A 148 -1.83 20.14 1.16
C ASP A 148 -2.54 19.05 0.34
N LEU A 149 -3.20 18.09 1.00
CA LEU A 149 -3.97 17.02 0.33
C LEU A 149 -5.19 17.57 -0.42
N LYS A 150 -5.85 18.63 0.07
CA LYS A 150 -7.05 19.19 -0.54
C LYS A 150 -6.78 19.93 -1.85
N SER A 151 -5.57 20.41 -2.06
CA SER A 151 -5.17 21.11 -3.29
C SER A 151 -4.44 20.20 -4.29
N PHE A 152 -4.11 18.96 -3.91
CA PHE A 152 -3.46 18.01 -4.79
C PHE A 152 -4.36 17.67 -5.99
N ASP A 153 -3.93 18.05 -7.19
CA ASP A 153 -4.61 17.65 -8.42
C ASP A 153 -4.24 16.20 -8.73
N VAL A 154 -5.20 15.29 -8.52
CA VAL A 154 -5.05 13.91 -8.96
C VAL A 154 -5.24 13.90 -10.47
N GLU A 155 -4.19 14.28 -11.19
CA GLU A 155 -4.08 13.98 -12.62
C GLU A 155 -4.09 12.45 -12.76
N ASN A 156 -4.92 11.93 -13.68
CA ASN A 156 -5.02 10.50 -13.96
C ASN A 156 -3.69 10.01 -14.54
N GLU A 157 -2.69 9.75 -13.70
CA GLU A 157 -1.40 9.24 -14.15
C GLU A 157 -1.14 7.79 -13.73
N LYS A 158 -0.89 7.02 -14.80
CA LYS A 158 -0.39 5.65 -14.92
C LYS A 158 -1.37 4.53 -14.53
N GLU A 159 -2.12 4.11 -15.56
CA GLU A 159 -2.53 2.72 -15.72
C GLU A 159 -1.28 1.81 -15.65
N GLY A 160 -1.19 0.99 -14.60
CA GLY A 160 -0.18 -0.06 -14.49
C GLY A 160 0.34 -0.28 -13.06
N PRO A 161 1.05 -1.39 -12.80
CA PRO A 161 1.73 -1.62 -11.55
C PRO A 161 2.79 -0.54 -11.29
N THR A 162 2.99 -0.20 -10.01
CA THR A 162 4.00 0.78 -9.62
C THR A 162 5.30 0.02 -9.37
N ASP A 163 6.33 0.32 -10.17
CA ASP A 163 7.62 -0.37 -10.06
C ASP A 163 8.15 -0.24 -8.62
N THR A 164 8.49 -1.40 -8.04
CA THR A 164 8.99 -1.57 -6.67
C THR A 164 10.11 -0.59 -6.37
N LEU A 165 10.96 -0.30 -7.36
CA LEU A 165 12.09 0.62 -7.25
C LEU A 165 11.69 2.04 -6.83
N TYR A 166 10.45 2.46 -7.03
CA TYR A 166 10.00 3.82 -6.71
C TYR A 166 9.23 3.93 -5.39
N LEU A 167 8.88 2.81 -4.75
CA LEU A 167 7.98 2.80 -3.59
C LEU A 167 8.51 3.63 -2.40
N GLY A 168 9.82 3.81 -2.29
CA GLY A 168 10.45 4.62 -1.26
C GLY A 168 10.22 6.13 -1.38
N PHE A 169 9.82 6.63 -2.56
CA PHE A 169 9.77 8.07 -2.89
C PHE A 169 8.38 8.57 -3.29
N ILE A 170 7.37 7.73 -3.18
CA ILE A 170 6.01 8.01 -3.62
C ILE A 170 5.00 7.83 -2.50
N ASN A 171 3.92 8.57 -2.60
CA ASN A 171 2.69 8.39 -1.85
C ASN A 171 1.56 8.09 -2.84
N HIS A 172 0.66 7.19 -2.47
CA HIS A 172 -0.51 6.88 -3.29
C HIS A 172 -1.66 7.81 -2.92
N VAL A 173 -2.29 8.43 -3.91
CA VAL A 173 -3.44 9.31 -3.71
C VAL A 173 -4.64 8.76 -4.45
N PHE A 174 -5.75 8.60 -3.74
CA PHE A 174 -7.02 8.08 -4.27
C PHE A 174 -8.12 9.11 -4.09
N GLU A 175 -8.96 9.28 -5.10
CA GLU A 175 -10.28 9.89 -4.95
C GLU A 175 -11.34 8.79 -4.99
N ILE A 176 -12.07 8.62 -3.89
CA ILE A 176 -13.02 7.54 -3.68
C ILE A 176 -14.39 8.16 -3.43
N GLU A 177 -15.40 7.75 -4.19
CA GLU A 177 -16.79 8.03 -3.85
C GLU A 177 -17.34 6.88 -2.99
N ALA A 178 -17.94 7.20 -1.86
CA ALA A 178 -18.67 6.24 -1.03
C ALA A 178 -19.97 6.86 -0.52
N ASP A 179 -21.09 6.20 -0.84
CA ASP A 179 -22.45 6.64 -0.50
C ASP A 179 -22.74 8.11 -0.87
N GLY A 180 -22.28 8.54 -2.05
CA GLY A 180 -22.47 9.91 -2.54
C GLY A 180 -21.50 10.95 -1.96
N ASN A 181 -20.57 10.55 -1.10
CA ASN A 181 -19.53 11.43 -0.55
C ASN A 181 -18.20 11.17 -1.25
N VAL A 182 -17.46 12.22 -1.57
CA VAL A 182 -16.14 12.10 -2.19
C VAL A 182 -15.06 12.30 -1.13
N PHE A 183 -14.11 11.38 -1.10
CA PHE A 183 -12.96 11.39 -0.22
C PHE A 183 -11.69 11.41 -1.05
N ARG A 184 -10.73 12.24 -0.66
CA ARG A 184 -9.35 12.15 -1.11
C ARG A 184 -8.52 11.52 -0.01
N VAL A 185 -7.78 10.49 -0.38
CA VAL A 185 -7.04 9.65 0.57
C VAL A 185 -5.60 9.53 0.11
N ARG A 186 -4.65 9.97 0.95
CA ARG A 186 -3.21 9.78 0.74
C ARG A 186 -2.71 8.65 1.63
N VAL A 187 -1.93 7.74 1.05
CA VAL A 187 -1.35 6.59 1.76
C VAL A 187 0.17 6.61 1.57
N ASP A 188 0.89 6.61 2.69
CA ASP A 188 2.34 6.38 2.76
C ASP A 188 2.59 5.17 3.66
N GLY A 189 2.83 4.01 3.05
CA GLY A 189 2.98 2.77 3.78
C GLY A 189 1.73 2.43 4.60
N ALA A 190 1.86 2.44 5.94
CA ALA A 190 0.73 2.22 6.85
C ALA A 190 0.06 3.51 7.34
N GLU A 191 0.65 4.67 7.06
CA GLU A 191 0.09 5.97 7.38
C GLU A 191 -0.94 6.38 6.33
N VAL A 192 -2.01 7.03 6.78
CA VAL A 192 -3.10 7.46 5.92
C VAL A 192 -3.63 8.82 6.35
N GLU A 193 -3.88 9.67 5.38
CA GLU A 193 -4.56 10.95 5.53
C GLU A 193 -5.83 10.92 4.69
N VAL A 194 -6.97 11.30 5.28
CA VAL A 194 -8.27 11.35 4.61
C VAL A 194 -8.82 12.75 4.69
N SER A 195 -9.29 13.28 3.56
CA SER A 195 -10.06 14.52 3.51
C SER A 195 -11.34 14.30 2.71
N ARG A 196 -12.47 14.77 3.24
CA ARG A 196 -13.68 14.93 2.44
C ARG A 196 -13.46 16.05 1.41
N VAL A 197 -13.97 15.85 0.20
CA VAL A 197 -13.99 16.84 -0.87
C VAL A 197 -15.42 17.37 -0.94
N ASP A 198 -15.58 18.67 -0.72
CA ASP A 198 -16.86 19.38 -0.78
C ASP A 198 -17.25 19.72 -2.22
#